data_AF-A0ABD1QNM9-F1
#
_entry.id   AF-A0ABD1QNM9-F1
#
_cell.length_a   1.000
_cell.length_b   1.000
_cell.length_c   1.000
_cell.angle_alpha   90.00
_cell.angle_beta   90.00
_cell.angle_gamma   90.00
#
_symmetry.space_group_name_H-M   'P 1'
#
loop_
_entity.id
_entity.type
_entity.pdbx_description
1 polymer ?
#
loop_
_entity_poly.entity_id
_entity_poly.type
_entity_poly.pdbx_seq_one_letter_code
_entity_poly.pdbx_strand_id
1 'polypeptide(L)'
;MKNFRVLVSFLLIIMILNLKVDAQSCKPSGKIKGKKPPKGKCNRNNDSECCEEGKSYDIYKCSPKLLSKTKAVLTINSFEEGGDGGGPSECDNKYHSDDKPVVALSTGWFNNEKRCLKNVTIYGNGKSVNAMCWSQKIPTSTKSTQESK
;
A
#
# COMPACT_ATOMS: atom_id res chain seq x y z
N MET A 1 -25.88 47.67 12.28
CA MET A 1 -26.06 46.20 12.09
C MET A 1 -25.46 45.66 10.79
N LYS A 2 -25.60 46.33 9.63
CA LYS A 2 -25.00 45.88 8.35
C LYS A 2 -23.47 45.75 8.40
N ASN A 3 -22.78 46.76 8.93
CA ASN A 3 -21.30 46.78 8.99
C ASN A 3 -20.74 45.69 9.91
N PHE A 4 -21.45 45.37 10.99
CA PHE A 4 -21.09 44.27 11.90
C PHE A 4 -21.22 42.91 11.22
N ARG A 5 -22.27 42.69 10.43
CA ARG A 5 -22.45 41.48 9.61
C ARG A 5 -21.36 41.31 8.55
N VAL A 6 -20.94 42.42 7.93
CA VAL A 6 -19.83 42.44 6.96
C VAL A 6 -18.51 42.08 7.65
N LEU A 7 -18.24 42.65 8.82
CA LEU A 7 -17.03 42.37 9.60
C LEU A 7 -16.95 40.89 10.02
N VAL A 8 -18.05 40.34 10.52
CA VAL A 8 -18.15 38.92 10.92
C VAL A 8 -17.94 38.00 9.72
N SER A 9 -18.51 38.33 8.54
CA SER A 9 -18.26 37.55 7.31
C SER A 9 -16.80 37.61 6.89
N PHE A 10 -16.16 38.77 6.98
CA PHE A 10 -14.76 38.95 6.60
C PHE A 10 -13.83 38.14 7.52
N LEU A 11 -14.10 38.15 8.84
CA LEU A 11 -13.36 37.35 9.83
C LEU A 11 -13.51 35.84 9.59
N LEU A 12 -14.72 35.36 9.25
CA LEU A 12 -14.96 33.95 8.91
C LEU A 12 -14.21 33.54 7.64
N ILE A 13 -14.18 34.37 6.60
CA ILE A 13 -13.44 34.10 5.35
C ILE A 13 -11.93 34.01 5.62
N ILE A 14 -11.37 34.93 6.42
CA ILE A 14 -9.95 34.87 6.82
C ILE A 14 -9.65 33.58 7.58
N MET A 15 -10.55 33.14 8.46
CA MET A 15 -10.40 31.87 9.20
C MET A 15 -10.38 30.65 8.26
N ILE A 16 -11.22 30.65 7.22
CA ILE A 16 -11.28 29.60 6.20
C ILE A 16 -10.02 29.59 5.32
N LEU A 17 -9.49 30.77 4.95
CA LEU A 17 -8.27 30.88 4.13
C LEU A 17 -6.99 30.44 4.88
N ASN A 18 -7.01 30.46 6.22
CA ASN A 18 -5.91 29.98 7.06
C ASN A 18 -5.98 28.48 7.40
N LEU A 19 -7.05 27.77 6.98
CA LEU A 19 -7.11 26.31 7.09
C LEU A 19 -6.19 25.67 6.04
N LYS A 20 -4.88 25.66 6.33
CA LYS A 20 -3.95 24.74 5.69
C LYS A 20 -4.29 23.33 6.14
N VAL A 21 -5.10 22.62 5.36
CA VAL A 21 -5.19 21.17 5.47
C VAL A 21 -3.90 20.63 4.85
N ASP A 22 -2.90 20.35 5.69
CA ASP A 22 -1.82 19.46 5.29
C ASP A 22 -2.46 18.10 5.03
N ALA A 23 -2.72 17.78 3.76
CA ALA A 23 -3.00 16.42 3.36
C ALA A 23 -1.74 15.62 3.67
N GLN A 24 -1.70 14.98 4.84
CA GLN A 24 -0.51 14.33 5.36
C GLN A 24 -0.04 13.27 4.35
N SER A 25 0.99 13.63 3.58
CA SER A 25 1.55 12.75 2.57
C SER A 25 2.25 11.59 3.28
N CYS A 26 2.08 10.37 2.78
CA CYS A 26 2.74 9.20 3.36
C CYS A 26 4.25 9.33 3.12
N LYS A 27 5.02 9.48 4.20
CA LYS A 27 6.48 9.58 4.17
C LYS A 27 7.11 8.25 4.61
N PRO A 28 8.37 7.98 4.20
CA PRO A 28 9.13 6.85 4.73
C PRO A 28 9.18 6.90 6.26
N SER A 29 8.95 5.76 6.88
CA SER A 29 9.00 5.57 8.33
C SER A 29 10.37 5.12 8.84
N GLY A 30 11.27 4.74 7.92
CA GLY A 30 12.62 4.30 8.24
C GLY A 30 13.33 3.75 7.01
N LYS A 31 14.54 3.23 7.21
CA LYS A 31 15.36 2.60 6.18
C LYS A 31 15.92 1.26 6.69
N ILE A 32 16.07 0.30 5.80
CA ILE A 32 16.76 -0.98 6.04
C ILE A 32 17.91 -1.16 5.06
N LYS A 33 19.01 -1.75 5.52
CA LYS A 33 20.12 -2.15 4.65
C LYS A 33 19.90 -3.56 4.15
N GLY A 34 19.98 -3.74 2.83
CA GLY A 34 19.89 -5.04 2.19
C GLY A 34 21.02 -5.96 2.59
N LYS A 35 20.69 -7.23 2.79
CA LYS A 35 21.64 -8.31 2.98
C LYS A 35 21.55 -9.25 1.80
N LYS A 36 22.70 -9.81 1.41
CA LYS A 36 22.73 -10.84 0.37
C LYS A 36 21.86 -12.03 0.81
N PRO A 37 20.89 -12.46 -0.01
CA PRO A 37 20.07 -13.62 0.33
C PRO A 37 20.93 -14.89 0.36
N PRO A 38 20.59 -15.87 1.22
CA PRO A 38 21.25 -17.17 1.19
C PRO A 38 21.12 -17.83 -0.20
N LYS A 39 22.09 -18.69 -0.56
CA LYS A 39 22.09 -19.38 -1.85
C LYS A 39 20.76 -20.12 -2.06
N GLY A 40 20.12 -19.90 -3.21
CA GLY A 40 18.84 -20.52 -3.57
C GLY A 40 17.61 -20.03 -2.80
N LYS A 41 17.75 -19.03 -1.90
CA LYS A 41 16.63 -18.49 -1.10
C LYS A 41 16.03 -17.21 -1.65
N CYS A 42 16.62 -16.62 -2.69
CA CYS A 42 15.97 -15.55 -3.45
C CYS A 42 15.47 -16.09 -4.78
N ASN A 43 14.15 -16.07 -4.95
CA ASN A 43 13.49 -16.32 -6.21
C ASN A 43 13.41 -14.99 -7.00
N ARG A 44 13.47 -15.06 -8.34
CA ARG A 44 13.27 -13.93 -9.27
C ARG A 44 12.01 -14.09 -10.13
N ASN A 45 11.15 -15.05 -9.81
CA ASN A 45 9.84 -15.20 -10.45
C ASN A 45 8.95 -13.97 -10.22
N ASN A 46 7.95 -13.75 -11.07
CA ASN A 46 6.97 -12.66 -10.92
C ASN A 46 7.61 -11.25 -10.76
N ASP A 47 8.72 -11.02 -11.47
CA ASP A 47 9.50 -9.78 -11.42
C ASP A 47 9.98 -9.44 -10.00
N SER A 48 10.23 -10.44 -9.16
CA SER A 48 10.78 -10.23 -7.82
C SER A 48 12.26 -9.85 -7.88
N GLU A 49 12.62 -8.83 -7.11
CA GLU A 49 13.99 -8.35 -7.00
C GLU A 49 14.62 -8.85 -5.70
N CYS A 50 15.84 -9.39 -5.79
CA CYS A 50 16.62 -9.74 -4.62
C CYS A 50 17.15 -8.47 -3.94
N CYS A 51 17.20 -8.51 -2.61
CA CYS A 51 17.92 -7.49 -1.85
C CYS A 51 19.40 -7.49 -2.24
N GLU A 52 19.92 -6.30 -2.52
CA GLU A 52 21.33 -6.06 -2.81
C GLU A 52 22.06 -5.75 -1.51
N GLU A 53 23.24 -6.34 -1.36
CA GLU A 53 24.06 -6.15 -0.16
C GLU A 53 24.50 -4.69 -0.03
N GLY A 54 24.23 -4.09 1.13
CA GLY A 54 24.61 -2.71 1.42
C GLY A 54 23.66 -1.63 0.85
N LYS A 55 22.78 -1.97 -0.09
CA LYS A 55 21.78 -1.03 -0.63
C LYS A 55 20.76 -0.64 0.45
N SER A 56 20.38 0.63 0.48
CA SER A 56 19.39 1.13 1.44
C SER A 56 18.00 1.18 0.82
N TYR A 57 17.01 0.64 1.53
CA TYR A 57 15.61 0.57 1.12
C TYR A 57 14.73 1.33 2.10
N ASP A 58 13.81 2.15 1.61
CA ASP A 58 12.83 2.83 2.47
C ASP A 58 11.76 1.84 2.95
N ILE A 59 11.28 2.04 4.18
CA ILE A 59 10.16 1.30 4.76
C ILE A 59 8.99 2.25 4.96
N TYR A 60 7.81 1.84 4.52
CA TYR A 60 6.58 2.60 4.71
C TYR A 60 5.61 1.88 5.63
N LYS A 61 5.27 2.49 6.76
CA LYS A 61 4.16 2.06 7.64
C LYS A 61 2.81 2.67 7.25
N CYS A 62 2.80 3.55 6.26
CA CYS A 62 1.61 4.20 5.74
C CYS A 62 1.41 3.83 4.26
N SER A 63 0.27 4.24 3.71
CA SER A 63 -0.01 4.15 2.28
C SER A 63 -0.75 5.42 1.85
N PRO A 64 -0.81 5.74 0.55
CA PRO A 64 -1.61 6.86 0.06
C PRO A 64 -3.05 6.81 0.57
N LYS A 65 -3.70 7.97 0.65
CA LYS A 65 -5.08 8.08 1.15
C LYS A 65 -6.01 7.15 0.37
N LEU A 66 -6.84 6.40 1.10
CA LEU A 66 -7.92 5.61 0.50
C LEU A 66 -9.00 6.55 -0.03
N LEU A 67 -9.25 6.46 -1.33
CA LEU A 67 -10.32 7.13 -2.07
C LEU A 67 -11.28 6.08 -2.65
N SER A 68 -12.42 6.52 -3.18
CA SER A 68 -13.38 5.64 -3.88
C SER A 68 -12.74 4.86 -5.03
N LYS A 69 -11.79 5.49 -5.74
CA LYS A 69 -10.91 4.86 -6.73
C LYS A 69 -9.45 5.15 -6.38
N THR A 70 -8.89 4.32 -5.52
CA THR A 70 -7.48 4.44 -5.13
C THR A 70 -6.60 3.87 -6.24
N LYS A 71 -5.66 4.68 -6.74
CA LYS A 71 -4.64 4.19 -7.69
C LYS A 71 -3.61 3.35 -6.95
N ALA A 72 -3.23 2.21 -7.55
CA ALA A 72 -2.25 1.29 -6.99
C ALA A 72 -1.47 0.61 -8.12
N VAL A 73 -0.30 0.08 -7.78
CA VAL A 73 0.47 -0.81 -8.67
C VAL A 73 0.10 -2.24 -8.30
N LEU A 74 -0.40 -2.99 -9.29
CA LEU A 74 -0.65 -4.43 -9.13
C LEU A 74 0.66 -5.19 -9.39
N THR A 75 1.04 -6.06 -8.47
CA THR A 75 2.17 -6.98 -8.63
C THR A 75 1.69 -8.40 -8.47
N ILE A 76 2.28 -9.33 -9.21
CA ILE A 76 1.97 -10.77 -9.11
C ILE A 76 2.78 -11.40 -7.98
N ASN A 77 2.16 -12.33 -7.26
CA ASN A 77 2.75 -13.09 -6.17
C ASN A 77 1.97 -14.41 -6.01
N SER A 78 2.67 -15.50 -5.72
CA SER A 78 2.09 -16.79 -5.34
C SER A 78 1.85 -16.84 -3.83
N PHE A 79 0.66 -17.31 -3.43
CA PHE A 79 0.30 -17.51 -2.01
C PHE A 79 0.37 -18.99 -1.61
N GLU A 80 0.81 -19.85 -2.53
CA GLU A 80 0.97 -21.28 -2.31
C GLU A 80 2.20 -21.61 -1.47
N GLU A 81 2.17 -22.81 -0.87
CA GLU A 81 3.31 -23.34 -0.16
C GLU A 81 4.47 -23.57 -1.15
N GLY A 82 5.65 -23.02 -0.83
CA GLY A 82 6.81 -23.08 -1.73
C GLY A 82 6.77 -22.04 -2.87
N GLY A 83 5.73 -21.20 -2.94
CA GLY A 83 5.66 -20.05 -3.82
C GLY A 83 6.64 -18.93 -3.44
N ASP A 84 6.62 -17.84 -4.22
CA ASP A 84 7.46 -16.66 -3.98
C ASP A 84 6.92 -15.71 -2.89
N GLY A 85 5.68 -15.92 -2.42
CA GLY A 85 5.11 -15.21 -1.28
C GLY A 85 5.80 -15.51 0.06
N GLY A 86 6.66 -16.53 0.10
CA GLY A 86 7.45 -16.87 1.27
C GLY A 86 6.66 -17.66 2.30
N GLY A 87 6.14 -16.97 3.33
CA GLY A 87 5.45 -17.59 4.45
C GLY A 87 3.93 -17.64 4.31
N PRO A 88 3.22 -18.26 5.28
CA PRO A 88 1.77 -18.24 5.34
C PRO A 88 1.20 -16.81 5.44
N SER A 89 -0.05 -16.65 5.02
CA SER A 89 -0.75 -15.35 4.98
C SER A 89 -1.06 -14.81 6.37
N GLU A 90 -0.89 -13.49 6.58
CA GLU A 90 -0.99 -12.84 7.89
C GLU A 90 -2.38 -12.96 8.54
N CYS A 91 -3.45 -12.98 7.74
CA CYS A 91 -4.82 -12.98 8.27
C CYS A 91 -5.25 -14.32 8.89
N ASP A 92 -4.67 -15.45 8.46
CA ASP A 92 -5.13 -16.79 8.87
C ASP A 92 -4.01 -17.82 9.10
N ASN A 93 -2.75 -17.42 8.91
CA ASN A 93 -1.56 -18.27 9.00
C ASN A 93 -1.61 -19.49 8.06
N LYS A 94 -2.21 -19.34 6.86
CA LYS A 94 -2.28 -20.41 5.85
C LYS A 94 -1.73 -19.98 4.50
N TYR A 95 -1.33 -20.98 3.71
CA TYR A 95 -1.12 -20.83 2.28
C TYR A 95 -2.46 -20.89 1.54
N HIS A 96 -2.56 -20.19 0.42
CA HIS A 96 -3.76 -20.13 -0.41
C HIS A 96 -3.40 -20.49 -1.84
N SER A 97 -4.26 -21.27 -2.50
CA SER A 97 -4.04 -21.64 -3.90
C SER A 97 -4.07 -20.43 -4.82
N ASP A 98 -3.20 -20.44 -5.83
CA ASP A 98 -3.11 -19.37 -6.83
C ASP A 98 -4.34 -19.33 -7.76
N ASP A 99 -5.17 -20.38 -7.76
CA ASP A 99 -6.47 -20.40 -8.44
C ASP A 99 -7.53 -19.52 -7.74
N LYS A 100 -7.26 -19.05 -6.52
CA LYS A 100 -8.16 -18.16 -5.78
C LYS A 100 -7.75 -16.70 -5.98
N PRO A 101 -8.70 -15.78 -6.24
CA PRO A 101 -8.39 -14.36 -6.31
C PRO A 101 -8.09 -13.81 -4.91
N VAL A 102 -6.81 -13.82 -4.54
CA VAL A 102 -6.28 -13.38 -3.26
C VAL A 102 -5.30 -12.23 -3.43
N VAL A 103 -5.23 -11.34 -2.44
CA VAL A 103 -4.32 -10.19 -2.47
C VAL A 103 -3.65 -9.92 -1.13
N ALA A 104 -2.47 -9.33 -1.22
CA ALA A 104 -1.81 -8.66 -0.11
C ALA A 104 -1.86 -7.14 -0.31
N LEU A 105 -2.16 -6.39 0.75
CA LEU A 105 -2.24 -4.93 0.71
C LEU A 105 -1.03 -4.30 1.38
N SER A 106 -0.57 -3.15 0.87
CA SER A 106 0.45 -2.34 1.55
C SER A 106 0.06 -2.05 3.00
N THR A 107 1.02 -2.02 3.93
CA THR A 107 0.81 -1.88 5.38
C THR A 107 -0.26 -0.85 5.77
N GLY A 108 -0.24 0.35 5.19
CA GLY A 108 -1.24 1.38 5.50
C GLY A 108 -2.67 1.05 5.05
N TRP A 109 -2.83 0.36 3.92
CA TRP A 109 -4.15 -0.10 3.43
C TRP A 109 -4.63 -1.37 4.11
N PHE A 110 -3.70 -2.24 4.52
CA PHE A 110 -4.00 -3.43 5.31
C PHE A 110 -4.60 -3.05 6.67
N ASN A 111 -4.15 -1.92 7.23
CA ASN A 111 -4.76 -1.23 8.36
C ASN A 111 -4.85 -2.12 9.61
N ASN A 112 -3.72 -2.67 10.03
CA ASN A 112 -3.60 -3.56 11.19
C ASN A 112 -4.69 -4.66 11.16
N GLU A 113 -4.68 -5.45 10.10
CA GLU A 113 -5.61 -6.57 9.85
C GLU A 113 -7.08 -6.20 9.69
N LYS A 114 -7.48 -4.92 9.80
CA LYS A 114 -8.89 -4.52 9.63
C LYS A 114 -9.44 -4.80 8.24
N ARG A 115 -8.57 -5.03 7.24
CA ARG A 115 -8.97 -5.45 5.89
C ARG A 115 -8.91 -6.97 5.67
N CYS A 116 -8.46 -7.75 6.64
CA CYS A 116 -8.48 -9.21 6.56
C CYS A 116 -9.87 -9.74 6.22
N LEU A 117 -9.91 -10.72 5.32
CA LEU A 117 -11.12 -11.42 4.90
C LEU A 117 -12.20 -10.49 4.34
N LYS A 118 -11.78 -9.32 3.81
CA LYS A 118 -12.66 -8.38 3.10
C LYS A 118 -12.26 -8.31 1.64
N ASN A 119 -13.28 -8.33 0.78
CA ASN A 119 -13.09 -8.17 -0.65
C ASN A 119 -12.61 -6.77 -1.00
N VAL A 120 -11.72 -6.68 -1.98
CA VAL A 120 -11.39 -5.47 -2.73
C VAL A 120 -11.75 -5.70 -4.19
N THR A 121 -12.23 -4.66 -4.85
CA THR A 121 -12.47 -4.71 -6.30
C THR A 121 -11.29 -4.04 -6.99
N ILE A 122 -10.56 -4.81 -7.79
CA ILE A 122 -9.45 -4.31 -8.60
C ILE A 122 -9.98 -4.00 -9.99
N TYR A 123 -9.59 -2.85 -10.53
CA TYR A 123 -9.94 -2.39 -11.87
C TYR A 123 -8.67 -2.25 -12.72
N GLY A 124 -8.69 -2.78 -13.93
CA GLY A 124 -7.56 -2.70 -14.87
C GLY A 124 -7.96 -3.15 -16.27
N ASN A 125 -7.43 -2.50 -17.30
CA ASN A 125 -7.70 -2.82 -18.72
C ASN A 125 -9.20 -2.95 -19.06
N GLY A 126 -10.03 -2.06 -18.52
CA GLY A 126 -11.49 -2.08 -18.71
C GLY A 126 -12.23 -3.23 -18.01
N LYS A 127 -11.53 -4.06 -17.24
CA LYS A 127 -12.08 -5.19 -16.49
C LYS A 127 -12.01 -4.96 -14.98
N SER A 128 -12.73 -5.78 -14.23
CA SER A 128 -12.68 -5.78 -12.77
C SER A 128 -12.71 -7.21 -12.20
N VAL A 129 -12.09 -7.40 -11.04
CA VAL A 129 -12.13 -8.64 -10.27
C VAL A 129 -12.31 -8.34 -8.79
N ASN A 130 -13.10 -9.18 -8.10
CA ASN A 130 -13.14 -9.18 -6.65
C ASN A 130 -12.08 -10.14 -6.13
N ALA A 131 -11.22 -9.64 -5.25
CA ALA A 131 -10.19 -10.44 -4.60
C ALA A 131 -10.25 -10.25 -3.09
N MET A 132 -9.97 -11.32 -2.36
CA MET A 132 -10.01 -11.33 -0.90
C MET A 132 -8.66 -10.92 -0.33
N CYS A 133 -8.64 -10.02 0.64
CA CYS A 133 -7.41 -9.64 1.33
C CYS A 133 -7.03 -10.68 2.38
N TRP A 134 -5.85 -11.30 2.20
CA TRP A 134 -5.34 -12.36 3.08
C TRP A 134 -4.03 -12.01 3.78
N SER A 135 -3.27 -11.02 3.28
CA SER A 135 -1.98 -10.70 3.87
C SER A 135 -1.62 -9.22 3.77
N GLN A 136 -0.60 -8.82 4.51
CA GLN A 136 0.08 -7.56 4.34
C GLN A 136 1.24 -7.70 3.36
N LYS A 137 1.53 -6.63 2.63
CA LYS A 137 2.79 -6.41 1.93
C LYS A 137 3.52 -5.26 2.59
N ILE A 138 4.73 -5.50 3.08
CA ILE A 138 5.59 -4.43 3.60
C ILE A 138 6.18 -3.70 2.39
N PRO A 139 5.84 -2.41 2.15
CA PRO A 139 6.34 -1.69 1.00
C PRO A 139 7.80 -1.30 1.23
N THR A 140 8.66 -1.70 0.29
CA THR A 140 10.00 -1.16 0.12
C THR A 140 10.10 -0.41 -1.21
N SER A 141 10.99 0.59 -1.27
CA SER A 141 11.14 1.49 -2.42
C SER A 141 11.60 0.85 -3.73
N THR A 142 11.65 -0.48 -3.83
CA THR A 142 11.87 -1.17 -5.12
C THR A 142 10.62 -1.24 -6.00
N LYS A 143 9.39 -1.14 -5.43
CA LYS A 143 8.15 -1.15 -6.24
C LYS A 143 7.09 -0.11 -5.81
N SER A 144 7.46 0.86 -4.98
CA SER A 144 6.57 1.98 -4.61
C SER A 144 6.82 3.24 -5.46
N THR A 145 7.26 3.09 -6.71
CA THR A 145 7.38 4.22 -7.62
C THR A 145 6.01 4.43 -8.28
N GLN A 146 5.39 5.55 -7.94
CA GLN A 146 4.35 6.14 -8.76
C GLN A 146 4.88 6.26 -10.18
N GLU A 147 4.37 5.47 -11.11
CA GLU A 147 4.40 5.80 -12.54
C GLU A 147 3.32 4.98 -13.26
N SER A 148 2.18 5.63 -13.48
CA SER A 148 1.31 5.30 -14.61
C SER A 148 1.59 6.38 -15.65
N LYS A 149 2.16 5.99 -16.80
CA LYS A 149 1.79 6.68 -18.04
C LYS A 149 0.36 6.28 -18.40
#